data_AF-I0K3P5-F1
#
_entry.id   AF-I0K3P5-F1
#
_cell.length_a   1.000
_cell.length_b   1.000
_cell.length_c   1.000
_cell.angle_alpha   90.00
_cell.angle_beta   90.00
_cell.angle_gamma   90.00
#
_symmetry.space_group_name_H-M   'P 1'
#
loop_
_entity.id
_entity.type
_entity.pdbx_description
1 polymer ?
#
loop_
_entity_poly.entity_id
_entity_poly.type
_entity_poly.pdbx_seq_one_letter_code
_entity_poly.pdbx_strand_id
1 'polypeptide(L)'
;MQPELTLARPPRHFLPDSYELTDWAHVQPFYDDLLQRPINSADDLRRWFADRSELESYLSENFAWRYIRMTCDTASEALVSQLNFFIETIQPPMSTLGNELDQKALASPYLDQLDDEAHAVMVRGMKQANAIFREENIPLQTEMQTEERKYSALNGAMTVVMEIDGIREEVTLQKATDFLQSTDRSVRENAWFLIQERRFRDHETLDALYDTLVSLRHQIALNAGFDNYRDYAFAALGRFDYTPADCFTFHQSVAEAVVPLLTEQAVERKAKLQRLDPTLDGLRPWDSKVDPDGHAPLVPFATGADLVDKTIRCFDHLDPSGELGGYLRVMRQMGHLDLESRKGKAPGGYNYPLEEIGVPFIFMNATSSLRDLVTMVHEGGHAVHSFLTRELPLKAFRNPPMEVAELASMAMELISMDHWDVFFTNPDDLRRARLQHLESIVETLPWVATIDKFQHWVYEHPAHTHAERRAAWVRIFDEFADAQTDWSGLEHYKEYIWQKQLHLYEVPFYYIEYGIAQLGAIGVWRNYRRDAQTGLRGYKDALKLGYQAPIGAIYAAANVPFDFSKEHIGELMAFLQEEIARLKG
;
A
#
# COMPACT_ATOMS: atom_id res chain seq x y z
N MET A 1 -31.15 14.07 10.59
CA MET A 1 -31.10 13.59 9.20
C MET A 1 -30.03 14.38 8.50
N GLN A 2 -28.83 13.80 8.34
CA GLN A 2 -27.88 14.32 7.35
C GLN A 2 -28.52 14.11 5.96
N PRO A 3 -28.40 15.06 5.02
CA PRO A 3 -28.89 14.85 3.66
C PRO A 3 -28.22 13.59 3.09
N GLU A 4 -28.99 12.74 2.41
CA GLU A 4 -28.42 11.67 1.59
C GLU A 4 -27.46 12.31 0.59
N LEU A 5 -26.16 12.10 0.77
CA LEU A 5 -25.13 12.43 -0.20
C LEU A 5 -25.27 11.44 -1.36
N THR A 6 -26.27 11.65 -2.22
CA THR A 6 -26.36 10.90 -3.47
C THR A 6 -25.36 11.49 -4.45
N LEU A 7 -24.11 11.01 -4.39
CA LEU A 7 -23.09 11.39 -5.37
C LEU A 7 -23.37 10.69 -6.69
N ALA A 8 -23.50 11.47 -7.74
CA ALA A 8 -23.54 10.98 -9.11
C ALA A 8 -22.18 11.18 -9.77
N ARG A 9 -21.88 10.34 -10.76
CA ARG A 9 -20.75 10.55 -11.67
C ARG A 9 -20.80 11.98 -12.24
N PRO A 10 -19.66 12.68 -12.35
CA PRO A 10 -19.58 13.93 -13.10
C PRO A 10 -20.15 13.76 -14.53
N PRO A 11 -20.74 14.82 -15.11
CA PRO A 11 -21.19 14.78 -16.50
C PRO A 11 -19.99 14.58 -17.42
N ARG A 12 -20.16 13.76 -18.45
CA ARG A 12 -19.15 13.62 -19.50
C ARG A 12 -19.29 14.75 -20.51
N HIS A 13 -18.17 15.30 -20.96
CA HIS A 13 -18.10 16.37 -21.94
C HIS A 13 -17.44 15.94 -23.25
N PHE A 14 -16.57 14.94 -23.20
CA PHE A 14 -15.85 14.40 -24.34
C PHE A 14 -16.42 13.05 -24.79
N LEU A 15 -16.68 12.17 -23.84
CA LEU A 15 -17.36 10.90 -24.05
C LEU A 15 -18.89 11.09 -24.03
N PRO A 16 -19.65 10.38 -24.88
CA PRO A 16 -21.11 10.34 -24.73
C PRO A 16 -21.53 9.79 -23.36
N ASP A 17 -22.62 10.32 -22.78
CA ASP A 17 -23.13 9.84 -21.49
C ASP A 17 -23.47 8.34 -21.51
N SER A 18 -23.94 7.83 -22.67
CA SER A 18 -24.27 6.43 -22.92
C SER A 18 -23.09 5.58 -23.42
N TYR A 19 -21.86 6.09 -23.37
CA TYR A 19 -20.70 5.36 -23.88
C TYR A 19 -20.38 4.16 -22.98
N GLU A 20 -20.17 3.01 -23.63
CA GLU A 20 -19.80 1.73 -23.02
C GLU A 20 -18.62 1.12 -23.79
N LEU A 21 -17.68 0.50 -23.05
CA LEU A 21 -16.48 -0.10 -23.63
C LEU A 21 -16.80 -1.50 -24.15
N THR A 22 -16.75 -1.67 -25.47
CA THR A 22 -17.00 -2.94 -26.16
C THR A 22 -15.75 -3.55 -26.78
N ASP A 23 -14.97 -2.76 -27.52
CA ASP A 23 -13.73 -3.13 -28.19
C ASP A 23 -12.83 -1.90 -28.41
N TRP A 24 -11.60 -2.15 -28.88
CA TRP A 24 -10.65 -1.09 -29.18
C TRP A 24 -11.12 -0.14 -30.30
N ALA A 25 -11.83 -0.65 -31.31
CA ALA A 25 -12.28 0.16 -32.45
C ALA A 25 -13.30 1.24 -32.03
N HIS A 26 -14.00 1.06 -30.92
CA HIS A 26 -14.89 2.06 -30.33
C HIS A 26 -14.16 3.03 -29.37
N VAL A 27 -12.92 2.75 -28.97
CA VAL A 27 -12.07 3.65 -28.16
C VAL A 27 -11.20 4.53 -29.07
N GLN A 28 -10.66 3.93 -30.14
CA GLN A 28 -9.72 4.55 -31.05
C GLN A 28 -10.15 5.93 -31.57
N PRO A 29 -11.43 6.19 -31.96
CA PRO A 29 -11.84 7.50 -32.45
C PRO A 29 -11.62 8.66 -31.46
N PHE A 30 -11.66 8.39 -30.15
CA PHE A 30 -11.39 9.41 -29.13
C PHE A 30 -9.90 9.75 -29.04
N TYR A 31 -9.02 8.75 -29.18
CA TYR A 31 -7.59 8.99 -29.32
C TYR A 31 -7.27 9.72 -30.63
N ASP A 32 -7.87 9.30 -31.75
CA ASP A 32 -7.68 9.93 -33.05
C ASP A 32 -8.09 11.42 -33.02
N ASP A 33 -9.22 11.74 -32.39
CA ASP A 33 -9.62 13.14 -32.16
C ASP A 33 -8.57 13.88 -31.34
N LEU A 34 -8.17 13.37 -30.17
CA LEU A 34 -7.17 14.04 -29.34
C LEU A 34 -5.82 14.20 -30.08
N LEU A 35 -5.42 13.26 -30.95
CA LEU A 35 -4.20 13.34 -31.75
C LEU A 35 -4.31 14.32 -32.91
N GLN A 36 -5.47 14.45 -33.56
CA GLN A 36 -5.65 15.29 -34.75
C GLN A 36 -6.16 16.71 -34.43
N ARG A 37 -6.82 16.90 -33.28
CA ARG A 37 -7.44 18.17 -32.89
C ARG A 37 -6.40 19.29 -32.77
N PRO A 38 -6.54 20.43 -33.48
CA PRO A 38 -5.58 21.52 -33.38
C PRO A 38 -5.65 22.18 -31.99
N ILE A 39 -4.48 22.54 -31.45
CA ILE A 39 -4.35 23.31 -30.20
C ILE A 39 -3.85 24.69 -30.62
N ASN A 40 -4.72 25.71 -30.59
CA ASN A 40 -4.43 27.05 -31.10
C ASN A 40 -4.28 28.11 -30.02
N SER A 41 -4.38 27.73 -28.74
CA SER A 41 -4.27 28.61 -27.58
C SER A 41 -3.96 27.80 -26.32
N ALA A 42 -3.57 28.48 -25.24
CA ALA A 42 -3.45 27.87 -23.92
C ALA A 42 -4.80 27.33 -23.41
N ASP A 43 -5.91 27.99 -23.72
CA ASP A 43 -7.25 27.52 -23.33
C ASP A 43 -7.67 26.27 -24.11
N ASP A 44 -7.29 26.17 -25.39
CA ASP A 44 -7.44 24.92 -26.14
C ASP A 44 -6.62 23.79 -25.52
N LEU A 45 -5.40 24.07 -25.06
CA LEU A 45 -4.55 23.08 -24.41
C LEU A 45 -5.14 22.61 -23.08
N ARG A 46 -5.67 23.52 -22.25
CA ARG A 46 -6.36 23.17 -21.00
C ARG A 46 -7.57 22.28 -21.26
N ARG A 47 -8.40 22.64 -22.25
CA ARG A 47 -9.55 21.81 -22.66
C ARG A 47 -9.10 20.45 -23.20
N TRP A 48 -8.03 20.40 -23.98
CA TRP A 48 -7.46 19.16 -24.48
C TRP A 48 -7.00 18.25 -23.33
N PHE A 49 -6.36 18.79 -22.29
CA PHE A 49 -6.01 18.03 -21.09
C PHE A 49 -7.24 17.53 -20.32
N ALA A 50 -8.29 18.35 -20.22
CA ALA A 50 -9.54 17.95 -19.58
C ALA A 50 -10.21 16.77 -20.32
N ASP A 51 -10.31 16.84 -21.65
CA ASP A 51 -10.90 15.78 -22.48
C ASP A 51 -10.08 14.50 -22.44
N ARG A 52 -8.74 14.61 -22.51
CA ARG A 52 -7.82 13.48 -22.30
C ARG A 52 -8.02 12.85 -20.92
N SER A 53 -8.07 13.67 -19.88
CA SER A 53 -8.27 13.24 -18.49
C SER A 53 -9.61 12.51 -18.32
N GLU A 54 -10.68 12.96 -18.98
CA GLU A 54 -11.98 12.30 -18.97
C GLU A 54 -11.89 10.88 -19.58
N LEU A 55 -11.27 10.76 -20.77
CA LEU A 55 -11.06 9.47 -21.42
C LEU A 55 -10.24 8.51 -20.56
N GLU A 56 -9.12 8.97 -20.01
CA GLU A 56 -8.24 8.18 -19.15
C GLU A 56 -8.93 7.76 -17.85
N SER A 57 -9.73 8.64 -17.25
CA SER A 57 -10.48 8.33 -16.02
C SER A 57 -11.52 7.24 -16.27
N TYR A 58 -12.25 7.33 -17.38
CA TYR A 58 -13.21 6.30 -17.79
C TYR A 58 -12.54 4.94 -18.03
N LEU A 59 -11.45 4.89 -18.82
CA LEU A 59 -10.76 3.64 -19.11
C LEU A 59 -10.13 3.03 -17.86
N SER A 60 -9.55 3.86 -16.99
CA SER A 60 -8.98 3.45 -15.71
C SER A 60 -10.05 2.85 -14.79
N GLU A 61 -11.21 3.50 -14.65
CA GLU A 61 -12.32 2.99 -13.85
C GLU A 61 -12.94 1.71 -14.46
N ASN A 62 -12.99 1.60 -15.79
CA ASN A 62 -13.46 0.38 -16.46
C ASN A 62 -12.55 -0.82 -16.15
N PHE A 63 -11.23 -0.61 -16.18
CA PHE A 63 -10.26 -1.61 -15.74
C PHE A 63 -10.43 -1.95 -14.26
N ALA A 64 -10.54 -0.93 -13.40
CA ALA A 64 -10.73 -1.08 -11.96
C ALA A 64 -11.92 -2.00 -11.65
N TRP A 65 -13.08 -1.77 -12.26
CA TRP A 65 -14.26 -2.62 -12.04
C TRP A 65 -14.08 -4.06 -12.53
N ARG A 66 -13.33 -4.30 -13.61
CA ARG A 66 -13.02 -5.66 -14.06
C ARG A 66 -12.11 -6.36 -13.06
N TYR A 67 -11.11 -5.67 -12.56
CA TYR A 67 -10.20 -6.18 -11.53
C TYR A 67 -10.94 -6.46 -10.21
N ILE A 68 -11.72 -5.48 -9.70
CA ILE A 68 -12.52 -5.62 -8.48
C ILE A 68 -13.45 -6.83 -8.59
N ARG A 69 -14.25 -6.93 -9.65
CA ARG A 69 -15.17 -8.05 -9.82
C ARG A 69 -14.45 -9.39 -9.87
N MET A 70 -13.35 -9.47 -10.64
CA MET A 70 -12.53 -10.69 -10.73
C MET A 70 -11.96 -11.09 -9.36
N THR A 71 -11.43 -10.14 -8.57
CA THR A 71 -10.90 -10.45 -7.24
C THR A 71 -12.00 -10.80 -6.22
N CYS A 72 -13.21 -10.28 -6.39
CA CYS A 72 -14.38 -10.68 -5.59
C CYS A 72 -14.86 -12.11 -5.87
N ASP A 73 -14.59 -12.65 -7.06
CA ASP A 73 -14.90 -14.03 -7.47
C ASP A 73 -13.90 -14.54 -8.52
N THR A 74 -12.77 -15.06 -8.03
CA THR A 74 -11.65 -15.56 -8.84
C THR A 74 -11.96 -16.88 -9.53
N ALA A 75 -13.06 -17.56 -9.17
CA ALA A 75 -13.49 -18.80 -9.80
C ALA A 75 -14.30 -18.57 -11.09
N SER A 76 -14.74 -17.33 -11.35
CA SER A 76 -15.53 -17.00 -12.52
C SER A 76 -14.67 -16.83 -13.77
N GLU A 77 -14.69 -17.83 -14.65
CA GLU A 77 -14.03 -17.78 -15.97
C GLU A 77 -14.47 -16.56 -16.80
N ALA A 78 -15.73 -16.13 -16.65
CA ALA A 78 -16.26 -14.96 -17.33
C ALA A 78 -15.60 -13.66 -16.84
N LEU A 79 -15.39 -13.49 -15.54
CA LEU A 79 -14.73 -12.31 -14.97
C LEU A 79 -13.24 -12.28 -15.30
N VAL A 80 -12.58 -13.44 -15.24
CA VAL A 80 -11.19 -13.60 -15.69
C VAL A 80 -11.04 -13.21 -17.16
N SER A 81 -11.94 -13.70 -18.03
CA SER A 81 -11.94 -13.37 -19.46
C SER A 81 -12.18 -11.88 -19.71
N GLN A 82 -13.05 -11.23 -18.93
CA GLN A 82 -13.31 -9.80 -19.04
C GLN A 82 -12.10 -8.95 -18.66
N LEU A 83 -11.35 -9.35 -17.64
CA LEU A 83 -10.11 -8.67 -17.26
C LEU A 83 -9.02 -8.88 -18.32
N ASN A 84 -8.82 -10.13 -18.76
CA ASN A 84 -7.83 -10.47 -19.79
C ASN A 84 -8.13 -9.75 -21.10
N PHE A 85 -9.39 -9.62 -21.50
CA PHE A 85 -9.79 -8.82 -22.65
C PHE A 85 -9.23 -7.39 -22.57
N PHE A 86 -9.33 -6.72 -21.43
CA PHE A 86 -8.81 -5.37 -21.28
C PHE A 86 -7.28 -5.35 -21.41
N ILE A 87 -6.60 -6.25 -20.69
CA ILE A 87 -5.13 -6.37 -20.66
C ILE A 87 -4.56 -6.66 -22.05
N GLU A 88 -5.20 -7.54 -22.82
CA GLU A 88 -4.68 -8.02 -24.09
C GLU A 88 -5.09 -7.12 -25.28
N THR A 89 -6.26 -6.48 -25.21
CA THR A 89 -6.84 -5.78 -26.38
C THR A 89 -6.92 -4.26 -26.24
N ILE A 90 -7.07 -3.74 -25.02
CA ILE A 90 -7.27 -2.31 -24.76
C ILE A 90 -5.98 -1.66 -24.28
N GLN A 91 -5.31 -2.28 -23.30
CA GLN A 91 -4.14 -1.69 -22.64
C GLN A 91 -2.92 -1.48 -23.56
N PRO A 92 -2.56 -2.38 -24.49
CA PRO A 92 -1.38 -2.18 -25.33
C PRO A 92 -1.48 -0.97 -26.27
N PRO A 93 -2.54 -0.81 -27.09
CA PRO A 93 -2.65 0.36 -27.95
C PRO A 93 -2.94 1.64 -27.16
N MET A 94 -3.59 1.54 -25.98
CA MET A 94 -3.73 2.65 -25.03
C MET A 94 -2.35 3.18 -24.59
N SER A 95 -1.39 2.30 -24.31
CA SER A 95 -0.02 2.69 -23.92
C SER A 95 0.70 3.45 -25.05
N THR A 96 0.67 2.91 -26.28
CA THR A 96 1.30 3.56 -27.43
C THR A 96 0.69 4.93 -27.73
N LEU A 97 -0.64 5.01 -27.84
CA LEU A 97 -1.31 6.28 -28.14
C LEU A 97 -1.21 7.27 -26.97
N GLY A 98 -1.16 6.80 -25.72
CA GLY A 98 -0.90 7.63 -24.56
C GLY A 98 0.44 8.37 -24.67
N ASN A 99 1.50 7.68 -25.10
CA ASN A 99 2.79 8.32 -25.35
C ASN A 99 2.75 9.29 -26.54
N GLU A 100 2.01 8.99 -27.62
CA GLU A 100 1.82 9.95 -28.72
C GLU A 100 1.08 11.22 -28.26
N LEU A 101 0.08 11.08 -27.37
CA LEU A 101 -0.59 12.22 -26.74
C LEU A 101 0.37 13.03 -25.86
N ASP A 102 1.26 12.38 -25.10
CA ASP A 102 2.31 13.06 -24.34
C ASP A 102 3.22 13.87 -25.27
N GLN A 103 3.70 13.26 -26.37
CA GLN A 103 4.53 13.95 -27.36
C GLN A 103 3.83 15.15 -27.97
N LYS A 104 2.54 15.03 -28.31
CA LYS A 104 1.74 16.14 -28.82
C LYS A 104 1.62 17.28 -27.80
N ALA A 105 1.34 16.96 -26.54
CA ALA A 105 1.24 17.94 -25.47
C ALA A 105 2.59 18.65 -25.25
N LEU A 106 3.69 17.90 -25.20
CA LEU A 106 5.05 18.41 -25.02
C LEU A 106 5.53 19.28 -26.20
N ALA A 107 5.02 19.04 -27.41
CA ALA A 107 5.31 19.83 -28.60
C ALA A 107 4.44 21.10 -28.74
N SER A 108 3.43 21.29 -27.88
CA SER A 108 2.54 22.44 -27.95
C SER A 108 3.29 23.75 -27.63
N PRO A 109 3.22 24.80 -28.48
CA PRO A 109 3.85 26.09 -28.20
C PRO A 109 3.16 26.86 -27.05
N TYR A 110 2.05 26.34 -26.54
CA TYR A 110 1.28 26.93 -25.43
C TYR A 110 1.57 26.26 -24.09
N LEU A 111 2.43 25.24 -24.03
CA LEU A 111 2.71 24.49 -22.80
C LEU A 111 3.28 25.39 -21.69
N ASP A 112 4.20 26.29 -22.06
CA ASP A 112 4.83 27.24 -21.11
C ASP A 112 3.85 28.31 -20.60
N GLN A 113 2.62 28.39 -21.12
CA GLN A 113 1.56 29.27 -20.64
C GLN A 113 0.67 28.60 -19.56
N LEU A 114 0.97 27.34 -19.20
CA LEU A 114 0.41 26.65 -18.05
C LEU A 114 1.42 26.77 -16.89
N ASP A 115 1.54 27.99 -16.37
CA ASP A 115 2.63 28.43 -15.47
C ASP A 115 2.34 28.21 -13.97
N ASP A 116 1.25 27.52 -13.63
CA ASP A 116 0.96 27.12 -12.26
C ASP A 116 1.70 25.84 -11.84
N GLU A 117 1.85 25.67 -10.53
CA GLU A 117 2.61 24.57 -9.93
C GLU A 117 2.04 23.19 -10.27
N ALA A 118 0.71 23.06 -10.37
CA ALA A 118 0.05 21.80 -10.66
C ALA A 118 0.41 21.31 -12.07
N HIS A 119 0.35 22.19 -13.06
CA HIS A 119 0.77 21.85 -14.42
C HIS A 119 2.28 21.61 -14.49
N ALA A 120 3.10 22.34 -13.73
CA ALA A 120 4.54 22.07 -13.68
C ALA A 120 4.85 20.65 -13.18
N VAL A 121 4.16 20.18 -12.12
CA VAL A 121 4.28 18.81 -11.59
C VAL A 121 3.80 17.76 -12.60
N MET A 122 2.66 17.99 -13.26
CA MET A 122 2.17 17.09 -14.31
C MET A 122 3.14 17.01 -15.50
N VAL A 123 3.64 18.16 -15.97
CA VAL A 123 4.53 18.24 -17.13
C VAL A 123 5.90 17.62 -16.85
N ARG A 124 6.46 17.75 -15.63
CA ARG A 124 7.72 17.03 -15.29
C ARG A 124 7.54 15.51 -15.37
N GLY A 125 6.41 14.98 -14.88
CA GLY A 125 6.07 13.57 -14.96
C GLY A 125 5.95 13.09 -16.41
N MET A 126 5.21 13.84 -17.22
CA MET A 126 5.03 13.56 -18.64
C MET A 126 6.35 13.57 -19.44
N LYS A 127 7.23 14.55 -19.17
CA LYS A 127 8.57 14.60 -19.78
C LYS A 127 9.38 13.35 -19.45
N GLN A 128 9.35 12.92 -18.19
CA GLN A 128 10.06 11.73 -17.73
C GLN A 128 9.51 10.46 -18.39
N ALA A 129 8.19 10.28 -18.41
CA ALA A 129 7.52 9.14 -19.03
C ALA A 129 7.87 9.03 -20.53
N ASN A 130 7.78 10.13 -21.28
CA ASN A 130 8.14 10.17 -22.70
C ASN A 130 9.65 9.89 -22.92
N ALA A 131 10.54 10.37 -22.05
CA ALA A 131 11.97 10.15 -22.19
C ALA A 131 12.37 8.66 -22.07
N ILE A 132 11.68 7.92 -21.21
CA ILE A 132 11.98 6.50 -20.93
C ILE A 132 11.10 5.53 -21.74
N PHE A 133 10.10 6.03 -22.46
CA PHE A 133 9.20 5.18 -23.25
C PHE A 133 9.94 4.47 -24.38
N ARG A 134 9.74 3.16 -24.50
CA ARG A 134 10.29 2.32 -25.57
C ARG A 134 9.22 1.34 -26.01
N GLU A 135 8.85 1.37 -27.29
CA GLU A 135 7.84 0.43 -27.81
C GLU A 135 8.27 -1.04 -27.64
N GLU A 136 9.57 -1.33 -27.77
CA GLU A 136 10.14 -2.66 -27.54
C GLU A 136 9.99 -3.17 -26.10
N ASN A 137 9.66 -2.29 -25.13
CA ASN A 137 9.35 -2.70 -23.76
C ASN A 137 7.90 -3.16 -23.58
N ILE A 138 6.98 -2.85 -24.49
CA ILE A 138 5.56 -3.21 -24.34
C ILE A 138 5.36 -4.74 -24.22
N PRO A 139 5.97 -5.60 -25.08
CA PRO A 139 5.87 -7.04 -24.91
C PRO A 139 6.50 -7.55 -23.61
N LEU A 140 7.64 -6.99 -23.21
CA LEU A 140 8.33 -7.36 -21.97
C LEU A 140 7.50 -7.03 -20.73
N GLN A 141 6.83 -5.87 -20.72
CA GLN A 141 5.93 -5.47 -19.65
C GLN A 141 4.69 -6.38 -19.58
N THR A 142 4.18 -6.84 -20.72
CA THR A 142 3.04 -7.76 -20.79
C THR A 142 3.42 -9.16 -20.27
N GLU A 143 4.62 -9.63 -20.63
CA GLU A 143 5.20 -10.86 -20.08
C GLU A 143 5.44 -10.73 -18.57
N MET A 144 6.05 -9.62 -18.14
CA MET A 144 6.28 -9.32 -16.72
C MET A 144 4.97 -9.36 -15.91
N GLN A 145 3.90 -8.69 -16.35
CA GLN A 145 2.59 -8.75 -15.68
C GLN A 145 2.00 -10.17 -15.63
N THR A 146 2.35 -11.03 -16.58
CA THR A 146 1.92 -12.44 -16.60
C THR A 146 2.72 -13.26 -15.58
N GLU A 147 4.03 -13.04 -15.49
CA GLU A 147 4.89 -13.68 -14.48
C GLU A 147 4.53 -13.22 -13.07
N GLU A 148 4.30 -11.92 -12.85
CA GLU A 148 3.91 -11.34 -11.55
C GLU A 148 2.67 -12.03 -10.98
N ARG A 149 1.65 -12.28 -11.80
CA ARG A 149 0.41 -12.98 -11.39
C ARG A 149 0.64 -14.42 -10.90
N LYS A 150 1.74 -15.08 -11.31
CA LYS A 150 2.08 -16.42 -10.81
C LYS A 150 2.40 -16.40 -9.33
N TYR A 151 2.96 -15.30 -8.81
CA TYR A 151 3.21 -15.15 -7.37
C TYR A 151 1.89 -15.20 -6.58
N SER A 152 0.93 -14.35 -6.92
CA SER A 152 -0.41 -14.33 -6.31
C SER A 152 -1.10 -15.70 -6.39
N ALA A 153 -1.02 -16.39 -7.53
CA ALA A 153 -1.60 -17.73 -7.68
C ALA A 153 -0.92 -18.77 -6.76
N LEU A 154 0.42 -18.78 -6.70
CA LEU A 154 1.19 -19.68 -5.85
C LEU A 154 0.87 -19.44 -4.36
N ASN A 155 0.98 -18.19 -3.91
CA ASN A 155 0.76 -17.83 -2.51
C ASN A 155 -0.72 -17.99 -2.10
N GLY A 156 -1.68 -17.70 -2.99
CA GLY A 156 -3.11 -17.92 -2.77
C GLY A 156 -3.51 -19.39 -2.65
N ALA A 157 -2.74 -20.30 -3.27
CA ALA A 157 -2.97 -21.75 -3.19
C ALA A 157 -2.34 -22.40 -1.93
N MET A 158 -1.62 -21.65 -1.09
CA MET A 158 -0.98 -22.20 0.10
C MET A 158 -1.98 -22.45 1.24
N THR A 159 -2.18 -23.72 1.56
CA THR A 159 -2.95 -24.17 2.73
C THR A 159 -2.10 -25.03 3.67
N VAL A 160 -2.54 -25.13 4.93
CA VAL A 160 -1.99 -26.03 5.95
C VAL A 160 -3.12 -26.77 6.64
N VAL A 161 -2.84 -27.98 7.14
CA VAL A 161 -3.80 -28.74 7.95
C VAL A 161 -3.46 -28.51 9.42
N MET A 162 -4.40 -27.94 10.17
CA MET A 162 -4.26 -27.65 11.60
C MET A 162 -5.32 -28.41 12.40
N GLU A 163 -5.01 -28.74 13.65
CA GLU A 163 -6.00 -29.25 14.60
C GLU A 163 -6.58 -28.07 15.38
N ILE A 164 -7.87 -27.82 15.20
CA ILE A 164 -8.61 -26.72 15.82
C ILE A 164 -9.80 -27.36 16.56
N ASP A 165 -9.86 -27.20 17.88
CA ASP A 165 -10.87 -27.81 18.75
C ASP A 165 -11.01 -29.34 18.57
N GLY A 166 -9.88 -30.02 18.34
CA GLY A 166 -9.83 -31.47 18.11
C GLY A 166 -10.28 -31.92 16.70
N ILE A 167 -10.53 -30.97 15.79
CA ILE A 167 -10.92 -31.22 14.40
C ILE A 167 -9.77 -30.83 13.49
N ARG A 168 -9.39 -31.73 12.56
CA ARG A 168 -8.43 -31.41 11.51
C ARG A 168 -9.11 -30.58 10.43
N GLU A 169 -8.69 -29.33 10.29
CA GLU A 169 -9.20 -28.40 9.28
C GLU A 169 -8.07 -28.00 8.33
N GLU A 170 -8.37 -27.90 7.04
CA GLU A 170 -7.51 -27.24 6.07
C GLU A 170 -7.77 -25.73 6.09
N VAL A 171 -6.74 -24.94 6.35
CA VAL A 171 -6.84 -23.49 6.49
C VAL A 171 -5.82 -22.78 5.61
N THR A 172 -6.13 -21.54 5.22
CA THR A 172 -5.18 -20.66 4.53
C THR A 172 -4.04 -20.25 5.45
N LEU A 173 -2.92 -19.79 4.90
CA LEU A 173 -1.82 -19.27 5.72
C LEU A 173 -2.21 -18.04 6.56
N GLN A 174 -3.16 -17.22 6.06
CA GLN A 174 -3.70 -16.07 6.79
C GLN A 174 -4.42 -16.53 8.05
N LYS A 175 -5.36 -17.49 7.94
CA LYS A 175 -6.06 -18.06 9.10
C LYS A 175 -5.11 -18.81 10.04
N ALA A 176 -4.10 -19.49 9.51
CA ALA A 176 -3.06 -20.13 10.32
C ALA A 176 -2.24 -19.12 11.15
N THR A 177 -2.04 -17.90 10.63
CA THR A 177 -1.28 -16.83 11.30
C THR A 177 -1.98 -16.34 12.58
N ASP A 178 -3.30 -16.41 12.66
CA ASP A 178 -4.06 -16.03 13.85
C ASP A 178 -3.67 -16.88 15.08
N PHE A 179 -3.27 -18.13 14.87
CA PHE A 179 -2.80 -19.02 15.93
C PHE A 179 -1.43 -18.61 16.51
N LEU A 180 -0.68 -17.72 15.85
CA LEU A 180 0.53 -17.11 16.42
C LEU A 180 0.20 -16.12 17.55
N GLN A 181 -1.07 -15.78 17.77
CA GLN A 181 -1.52 -14.97 18.90
C GLN A 181 -1.96 -15.81 20.11
N SER A 182 -2.00 -17.14 19.98
CA SER A 182 -2.41 -18.05 21.06
C SER A 182 -1.55 -17.85 22.31
N THR A 183 -2.17 -17.86 23.50
CA THR A 183 -1.43 -17.84 24.77
C THR A 183 -0.69 -19.15 25.04
N ASP A 184 -1.10 -20.25 24.39
CA ASP A 184 -0.37 -21.53 24.43
C ASP A 184 0.80 -21.51 23.44
N ARG A 185 2.02 -21.57 23.98
CA ARG A 185 3.26 -21.53 23.19
C ARG A 185 3.40 -22.71 22.23
N SER A 186 2.90 -23.89 22.59
CA SER A 186 2.97 -25.08 21.74
C SER A 186 2.09 -24.92 20.48
N VAL A 187 0.94 -24.27 20.63
CA VAL A 187 0.05 -23.93 19.51
C VAL A 187 0.73 -22.95 18.56
N ARG A 188 1.38 -21.90 19.10
CA ARG A 188 2.11 -20.92 18.29
C ARG A 188 3.29 -21.54 17.54
N GLU A 189 4.08 -22.36 18.22
CA GLU A 189 5.23 -23.05 17.64
C GLU A 189 4.79 -23.97 16.50
N ASN A 190 3.78 -24.81 16.73
CA ASN A 190 3.23 -25.69 15.71
C ASN A 190 2.67 -24.90 14.50
N ALA A 191 1.91 -23.84 14.76
CA ALA A 191 1.38 -22.98 13.69
C ALA A 191 2.51 -22.35 12.87
N TRP A 192 3.55 -21.84 13.52
CA TRP A 192 4.71 -21.25 12.85
C TRP A 192 5.42 -22.27 11.96
N PHE A 193 5.74 -23.47 12.46
CA PHE A 193 6.39 -24.50 11.65
C PHE A 193 5.53 -24.93 10.47
N LEU A 194 4.22 -25.12 10.65
CA LEU A 194 3.32 -25.47 9.54
C LEU A 194 3.33 -24.40 8.44
N ILE A 195 3.29 -23.12 8.81
CA ILE A 195 3.35 -22.00 7.87
C ILE A 195 4.69 -21.97 7.14
N GLN A 196 5.80 -22.01 7.88
CA GLN A 196 7.13 -21.89 7.26
C GLN A 196 7.48 -23.10 6.41
N GLU A 197 7.13 -24.30 6.85
CA GLU A 197 7.32 -25.52 6.06
C GLU A 197 6.51 -25.48 4.77
N ARG A 198 5.26 -25.00 4.82
CA ARG A 198 4.47 -24.83 3.60
C ARG A 198 5.12 -23.83 2.65
N ARG A 199 5.61 -22.69 3.12
CA ARG A 199 6.32 -21.71 2.29
C ARG A 199 7.60 -22.30 1.71
N PHE A 200 8.37 -22.99 2.55
CA PHE A 200 9.63 -23.60 2.16
C PHE A 200 9.45 -24.65 1.07
N ARG A 201 8.33 -25.37 0.97
CA ARG A 201 8.10 -26.30 -0.15
C ARG A 201 8.14 -25.65 -1.54
N ASP A 202 7.78 -24.37 -1.65
CA ASP A 202 7.72 -23.67 -2.94
C ASP A 202 8.92 -22.73 -3.17
N HIS A 203 9.93 -22.76 -2.30
CA HIS A 203 11.01 -21.76 -2.32
C HIS A 203 11.82 -21.73 -3.63
N GLU A 204 12.12 -22.89 -4.21
CA GLU A 204 12.84 -22.98 -5.49
C GLU A 204 11.99 -22.45 -6.66
N THR A 205 10.67 -22.67 -6.60
CA THR A 205 9.73 -22.15 -7.61
C THR A 205 9.66 -20.63 -7.52
N LEU A 206 9.63 -20.09 -6.30
CA LEU A 206 9.63 -18.66 -6.05
C LEU A 206 10.99 -18.00 -6.38
N ASP A 207 12.11 -18.70 -6.22
CA ASP A 207 13.43 -18.24 -6.67
C ASP A 207 13.49 -18.14 -8.20
N ALA A 208 13.05 -19.19 -8.90
CA ALA A 208 13.03 -19.20 -10.37
C ALA A 208 12.08 -18.14 -10.95
N LEU A 209 10.93 -17.92 -10.31
CA LEU A 209 10.03 -16.82 -10.67
C LEU A 209 10.72 -15.47 -10.50
N TYR A 210 11.40 -15.26 -9.38
CA TYR A 210 12.08 -13.99 -9.11
C TYR A 210 13.24 -13.74 -10.08
N ASP A 211 13.97 -14.79 -10.50
CA ASP A 211 15.02 -14.66 -11.54
C ASP A 211 14.45 -14.16 -12.87
N THR A 212 13.31 -14.73 -13.30
CA THR A 212 12.62 -14.31 -14.52
C THR A 212 12.23 -12.83 -14.42
N LEU A 213 11.64 -12.42 -13.29
CA LEU A 213 11.23 -11.04 -13.06
C LEU A 213 12.43 -10.08 -13.05
N VAL A 214 13.51 -10.41 -12.34
CA VAL A 214 14.75 -9.60 -12.32
C VAL A 214 15.33 -9.45 -13.73
N SER A 215 15.34 -10.54 -14.52
CA SER A 215 15.85 -10.53 -15.89
C SER A 215 15.00 -9.64 -16.82
N LEU A 216 13.68 -9.78 -16.80
CA LEU A 216 12.76 -8.95 -17.58
C LEU A 216 12.89 -7.47 -17.22
N ARG A 217 12.90 -7.17 -15.92
CA ARG A 217 13.07 -5.82 -15.37
C ARG A 217 14.40 -5.20 -15.79
N HIS A 218 15.49 -5.96 -15.72
CA HIS A 218 16.79 -5.50 -16.16
C HIS A 218 16.79 -5.19 -17.67
N GLN A 219 16.19 -6.05 -18.51
CA GLN A 219 16.09 -5.80 -19.95
C GLN A 219 15.27 -4.54 -20.27
N ILE A 220 14.15 -4.33 -19.57
CA ILE A 220 13.34 -3.11 -19.70
C ILE A 220 14.17 -1.85 -19.41
N ALA A 221 14.99 -1.89 -18.35
CA ALA A 221 15.88 -0.80 -17.98
C ALA A 221 16.96 -0.53 -19.04
N LEU A 222 17.60 -1.57 -19.56
CA LEU A 222 18.62 -1.47 -20.60
C LEU A 222 18.06 -0.83 -21.88
N ASN A 223 16.88 -1.27 -22.34
CA ASN A 223 16.20 -0.71 -23.50
C ASN A 223 15.91 0.80 -23.32
N ALA A 224 15.58 1.21 -22.09
CA ALA A 224 15.34 2.61 -21.74
C ALA A 224 16.64 3.43 -21.55
N GLY A 225 17.82 2.81 -21.57
CA GLY A 225 19.12 3.48 -21.48
C GLY A 225 19.70 3.57 -20.07
N PHE A 226 19.23 2.73 -19.15
CA PHE A 226 19.73 2.66 -17.77
C PHE A 226 20.63 1.45 -17.57
N ASP A 227 21.64 1.58 -16.71
CA ASP A 227 22.57 0.48 -16.37
C ASP A 227 21.91 -0.62 -15.54
N ASN A 228 20.85 -0.29 -14.80
CA ASN A 228 20.17 -1.20 -13.88
C ASN A 228 18.69 -0.81 -13.69
N TYR A 229 17.91 -1.74 -13.13
CA TYR A 229 16.48 -1.52 -12.91
C TYR A 229 16.18 -0.56 -11.75
N ARG A 230 17.06 -0.41 -10.75
CA ARG A 230 16.87 0.56 -9.65
C ARG A 230 16.74 1.98 -10.20
N ASP A 231 17.67 2.40 -11.05
CA ASP A 231 17.65 3.75 -11.63
C ASP A 231 16.45 3.95 -12.57
N TYR A 232 16.14 2.94 -13.39
CA TYR A 232 14.93 2.95 -14.21
C TYR A 232 13.65 3.08 -13.37
N ALA A 233 13.54 2.32 -12.27
CA ALA A 233 12.35 2.32 -11.43
C ALA A 233 12.13 3.68 -10.75
N PHE A 234 13.19 4.35 -10.28
CA PHE A 234 13.07 5.71 -9.74
C PHE A 234 12.54 6.70 -10.78
N ALA A 235 13.05 6.60 -12.01
CA ALA A 235 12.55 7.39 -13.14
C ALA A 235 11.10 7.05 -13.50
N ALA A 236 10.76 5.77 -13.59
CA ALA A 236 9.44 5.28 -13.99
C ALA A 236 8.35 5.59 -12.96
N LEU A 237 8.69 5.56 -11.67
CA LEU A 237 7.80 5.95 -10.56
C LEU A 237 7.72 7.47 -10.37
N GLY A 238 8.46 8.27 -11.15
CA GLY A 238 8.42 9.73 -11.06
C GLY A 238 8.97 10.26 -9.72
N ARG A 239 10.01 9.62 -9.17
CA ARG A 239 10.65 10.03 -7.91
C ARG A 239 11.54 11.25 -8.15
N PHE A 240 10.92 12.43 -8.15
CA PHE A 240 11.60 13.71 -8.34
C PHE A 240 12.06 14.36 -7.04
N ASP A 241 11.40 14.03 -5.93
CA ASP A 241 11.52 14.77 -4.67
C ASP A 241 12.43 14.04 -3.64
N TYR A 242 12.97 12.87 -4.00
CA TYR A 242 14.02 12.15 -3.28
C TYR A 242 14.79 11.19 -4.21
N THR A 243 15.94 10.73 -3.76
CA THR A 243 16.92 9.96 -4.53
C THR A 243 17.26 8.63 -3.82
N PRO A 244 17.99 7.70 -4.47
CA PRO A 244 18.52 6.52 -3.79
C PRO A 244 19.37 6.83 -2.55
N ALA A 245 20.07 7.97 -2.53
CA ALA A 245 20.87 8.39 -1.38
C ALA A 245 20.01 8.73 -0.16
N ASP A 246 18.81 9.27 -0.39
CA ASP A 246 17.83 9.54 0.65
C ASP A 246 17.28 8.23 1.24
N CYS A 247 17.02 7.21 0.42
CA CYS A 247 16.66 5.87 0.89
C CYS A 247 17.77 5.25 1.76
N PHE A 248 19.04 5.37 1.35
CA PHE A 248 20.17 4.90 2.18
C PHE A 248 20.32 5.69 3.48
N THR A 249 20.01 7.00 3.47
CA THR A 249 19.97 7.82 4.68
C THR A 249 18.85 7.35 5.61
N PHE A 250 17.68 7.04 5.07
CA PHE A 250 16.58 6.43 5.82
C PHE A 250 17.01 5.09 6.44
N HIS A 251 17.61 4.19 5.65
CA HIS A 251 18.11 2.89 6.15
C HIS A 251 19.06 3.05 7.33
N GLN A 252 20.07 3.91 7.19
CA GLN A 252 21.04 4.16 8.26
C GLN A 252 20.36 4.75 9.50
N SER A 253 19.48 5.73 9.31
CA SER A 253 18.77 6.37 10.41
C SER A 253 17.85 5.41 11.16
N VAL A 254 17.16 4.51 10.45
CA VAL A 254 16.36 3.43 11.05
C VAL A 254 17.24 2.46 11.85
N ALA A 255 18.37 2.04 11.29
CA ALA A 255 19.31 1.16 12.00
C ALA A 255 19.83 1.80 13.29
N GLU A 256 20.11 3.10 13.28
CA GLU A 256 20.69 3.80 14.43
C GLU A 256 19.66 4.28 15.46
N ALA A 257 18.44 4.65 15.04
CA ALA A 257 17.43 5.26 15.91
C ALA A 257 16.25 4.34 16.27
N VAL A 258 15.94 3.33 15.46
CA VAL A 258 14.74 2.50 15.63
C VAL A 258 15.07 1.07 16.08
N VAL A 259 16.09 0.43 15.50
CA VAL A 259 16.50 -0.94 15.87
C VAL A 259 16.85 -1.11 17.36
N PRO A 260 17.48 -0.12 18.05
CA PRO A 260 17.65 -0.19 19.49
C PRO A 260 16.32 -0.29 20.25
N LEU A 261 15.30 0.46 19.82
CA LEU A 261 13.97 0.46 20.44
C LEU A 261 13.25 -0.87 20.18
N LEU A 262 13.40 -1.44 18.98
CA LEU A 262 12.90 -2.77 18.65
C LEU A 262 13.54 -3.83 19.57
N THR A 263 14.85 -3.71 19.82
CA THR A 263 15.56 -4.59 20.75
C THR A 263 15.06 -4.42 22.19
N GLU A 264 14.83 -3.19 22.65
CA GLU A 264 14.25 -2.92 23.97
C GLU A 264 12.85 -3.54 24.12
N GLN A 265 12.00 -3.41 23.10
CA GLN A 265 10.68 -4.07 23.07
C GLN A 265 10.80 -5.58 23.15
N ALA A 266 11.76 -6.18 22.44
CA ALA A 266 12.01 -7.61 22.50
C ALA A 266 12.51 -8.06 23.88
N VAL A 267 13.37 -7.26 24.54
CA VAL A 267 13.81 -7.50 25.93
C VAL A 267 12.62 -7.47 26.90
N GLU A 268 11.76 -6.45 26.80
CA GLU A 268 10.57 -6.33 27.64
C GLU A 268 9.61 -7.51 27.41
N ARG A 269 9.34 -7.84 26.14
CA ARG A 269 8.51 -8.98 25.73
C ARG A 269 9.05 -10.28 26.31
N LYS A 270 10.36 -10.54 26.19
CA LYS A 270 11.02 -11.70 26.80
C LYS A 270 10.78 -11.75 28.30
N ALA A 271 11.03 -10.64 29.00
CA ALA A 271 10.88 -10.58 30.45
C ALA A 271 9.43 -10.82 30.91
N LYS A 272 8.44 -10.31 30.17
CA LYS A 272 7.02 -10.56 30.45
C LYS A 272 6.64 -12.02 30.22
N LEU A 273 7.01 -12.59 29.07
CA LEU A 273 6.72 -14.00 28.76
C LEU A 273 7.42 -14.95 29.74
N GLN A 274 8.63 -14.66 30.20
CA GLN A 274 9.34 -15.44 31.23
C GLN A 274 8.64 -15.44 32.59
N ARG A 275 7.85 -14.41 32.92
CA ARG A 275 7.02 -14.41 34.14
C ARG A 275 5.85 -15.39 34.03
N LEU A 276 5.34 -15.61 32.82
CA LEU A 276 4.25 -16.54 32.54
C LEU A 276 4.76 -17.98 32.36
N ASP A 277 5.91 -18.14 31.71
CA ASP A 277 6.59 -19.41 31.50
C ASP A 277 8.07 -19.28 31.91
N PRO A 278 8.44 -19.66 33.15
CA PRO A 278 9.81 -19.62 33.62
C PRO A 278 10.78 -20.55 32.88
N THR A 279 10.28 -21.44 32.02
CA THR A 279 11.11 -22.34 31.20
C THR A 279 11.50 -21.72 29.85
N LEU A 280 11.01 -20.51 29.56
CA LEU A 280 11.37 -19.78 28.35
C LEU A 280 12.82 -19.25 28.45
N ASP A 281 13.73 -19.91 27.74
CA ASP A 281 15.16 -19.53 27.70
C ASP A 281 15.43 -18.33 26.77
N GLY A 282 14.71 -18.26 25.65
CA GLY A 282 14.88 -17.24 24.60
C GLY A 282 13.60 -17.00 23.82
N LEU A 283 13.49 -15.80 23.23
CA LEU A 283 12.42 -15.52 22.29
C LEU A 283 12.68 -16.27 21.00
N ARG A 284 11.65 -16.92 20.48
CA ARG A 284 11.67 -17.54 19.15
C ARG A 284 10.74 -16.76 18.22
N PRO A 285 10.83 -16.91 16.89
CA PRO A 285 9.98 -16.17 15.95
C PRO A 285 8.47 -16.30 16.22
N TRP A 286 8.02 -17.42 16.77
CA TRP A 286 6.62 -17.67 17.17
C TRP A 286 6.18 -16.99 18.48
N ASP A 287 7.08 -16.30 19.18
CA ASP A 287 6.77 -15.53 20.41
C ASP A 287 6.48 -14.05 20.10
N SER A 288 6.57 -13.63 18.83
CA SER A 288 6.45 -12.23 18.40
C SER A 288 5.03 -11.67 18.41
N LYS A 289 4.00 -12.49 18.18
CA LYS A 289 2.60 -12.01 17.98
C LYS A 289 1.65 -12.24 19.16
N VAL A 290 2.06 -13.02 20.17
CA VAL A 290 1.25 -13.22 21.38
C VAL A 290 1.18 -11.95 22.22
N ASP A 291 0.09 -11.75 22.95
CA ASP A 291 0.05 -10.74 24.02
C ASP A 291 1.05 -11.13 25.12
N PRO A 292 2.09 -10.32 25.39
CA PRO A 292 3.16 -10.71 26.31
C PRO A 292 2.70 -10.82 27.77
N ASP A 293 1.53 -10.28 28.10
CA ASP A 293 0.91 -10.36 29.42
C ASP A 293 -0.07 -11.55 29.52
N GLY A 294 -0.18 -12.39 28.49
CA GLY A 294 -0.93 -13.66 28.52
C GLY A 294 -2.44 -13.50 28.34
N HIS A 295 -2.89 -12.35 27.85
CA HIS A 295 -4.30 -12.11 27.57
C HIS A 295 -4.73 -12.74 26.24
N ALA A 296 -6.02 -13.07 26.13
CA ALA A 296 -6.60 -13.52 24.87
C ALA A 296 -6.49 -12.44 23.77
N PRO A 297 -6.43 -12.84 22.49
CA PRO A 297 -6.44 -11.91 21.35
C PRO A 297 -7.64 -10.95 21.37
N LEU A 298 -7.43 -9.73 20.88
CA LEU A 298 -8.46 -8.70 20.79
C LEU A 298 -9.44 -8.99 19.64
N VAL A 299 -10.73 -8.81 19.91
CA VAL A 299 -11.83 -9.02 18.94
C VAL A 299 -12.64 -7.72 18.83
N PRO A 300 -12.35 -6.81 17.87
CA PRO A 300 -12.94 -5.47 17.83
C PRO A 300 -14.36 -5.43 17.23
N PHE A 301 -14.72 -6.44 16.43
CA PHE A 301 -15.99 -6.50 15.70
C PHE A 301 -16.44 -7.94 15.49
N ALA A 302 -17.71 -8.13 15.14
CA ALA A 302 -18.30 -9.45 14.95
C ALA A 302 -18.54 -9.82 13.48
N THR A 303 -18.83 -8.85 12.61
CA THR A 303 -19.16 -9.05 11.19
C THR A 303 -18.62 -7.89 10.35
N GLY A 304 -18.61 -8.04 9.02
CA GLY A 304 -18.24 -6.94 8.13
C GLY A 304 -19.15 -5.72 8.29
N ALA A 305 -20.45 -5.93 8.55
CA ALA A 305 -21.39 -4.84 8.80
C ALA A 305 -21.09 -4.08 10.12
N ASP A 306 -20.78 -4.81 11.20
CA ASP A 306 -20.37 -4.22 12.48
C ASP A 306 -19.07 -3.41 12.35
N LEU A 307 -18.09 -3.94 11.59
CA LEU A 307 -16.86 -3.23 11.27
C LEU A 307 -17.13 -1.90 10.55
N VAL A 308 -17.98 -1.89 9.53
CA VAL A 308 -18.36 -0.66 8.81
C VAL A 308 -19.06 0.34 9.73
N ASP A 309 -20.05 -0.11 10.51
CA ASP A 309 -20.81 0.78 11.40
C ASP A 309 -19.92 1.42 12.46
N LYS A 310 -19.02 0.64 13.07
CA LYS A 310 -18.04 1.15 14.04
C LYS A 310 -17.02 2.08 13.39
N THR A 311 -16.56 1.79 12.17
CA THR A 311 -15.63 2.66 11.44
C THR A 311 -16.27 4.00 11.09
N ILE A 312 -17.53 4.00 10.61
CA ILE A 312 -18.29 5.24 10.37
C ILE A 312 -18.39 6.06 11.67
N ARG A 313 -18.74 5.44 12.80
CA ARG A 313 -18.83 6.13 14.10
C ARG A 313 -17.47 6.67 14.57
N CYS A 314 -16.39 5.89 14.39
CA CYS A 314 -15.03 6.33 14.67
C CYS A 314 -14.70 7.59 13.87
N PHE A 315 -15.04 7.62 12.58
CA PHE A 315 -14.76 8.75 11.69
C PHE A 315 -15.66 9.96 11.98
N ASP A 316 -16.91 9.76 12.41
CA ASP A 316 -17.78 10.85 12.89
C ASP A 316 -17.25 11.49 14.18
N HIS A 317 -16.69 10.68 15.09
CA HIS A 317 -16.08 11.21 16.32
C HIS A 317 -14.76 11.93 16.02
N LEU A 318 -13.98 11.42 15.06
CA LEU A 318 -12.73 12.02 14.60
C LEU A 318 -12.95 13.38 13.92
N ASP A 319 -13.93 13.48 13.01
CA ASP A 319 -14.28 14.72 12.30
C ASP A 319 -15.70 15.18 12.68
N PRO A 320 -15.83 16.12 13.64
CA PRO A 320 -17.13 16.65 14.06
C PRO A 320 -17.95 17.32 12.94
N SER A 321 -17.36 17.64 11.78
CA SER A 321 -18.14 18.12 10.63
C SER A 321 -19.05 17.02 10.05
N GLY A 322 -18.72 15.75 10.30
CA GLY A 322 -19.39 14.57 9.76
C GLY A 322 -18.96 14.20 8.33
N GLU A 323 -17.98 14.90 7.74
CA GLU A 323 -17.53 14.62 6.36
C GLU A 323 -16.92 13.23 6.22
N LEU A 324 -15.94 12.87 7.08
CA LEU A 324 -15.23 11.59 6.96
C LEU A 324 -16.17 10.38 7.09
N GLY A 325 -17.02 10.36 8.12
CA GLY A 325 -18.04 9.31 8.27
C GLY A 325 -19.08 9.36 7.14
N GLY A 326 -19.38 10.54 6.61
CA GLY A 326 -20.23 10.75 5.44
C GLY A 326 -19.72 10.03 4.20
N TYR A 327 -18.42 10.08 3.92
CA TYR A 327 -17.79 9.41 2.78
C TYR A 327 -18.01 7.89 2.81
N LEU A 328 -17.79 7.24 3.97
CA LEU A 328 -18.01 5.80 4.11
C LEU A 328 -19.50 5.42 3.99
N ARG A 329 -20.42 6.29 4.42
CA ARG A 329 -21.87 6.07 4.19
C ARG A 329 -22.22 6.06 2.70
N VAL A 330 -21.63 6.97 1.92
CA VAL A 330 -21.80 7.00 0.46
C VAL A 330 -21.28 5.71 -0.16
N MET A 331 -20.05 5.30 0.18
CA MET A 331 -19.49 4.04 -0.32
C MET A 331 -20.38 2.84 0.01
N ARG A 332 -20.89 2.76 1.24
CA ARG A 332 -21.84 1.71 1.65
C ARG A 332 -23.11 1.73 0.81
N GLN A 333 -23.70 2.91 0.60
CA GLN A 333 -24.93 3.04 -0.20
C GLN A 333 -24.73 2.61 -1.65
N MET A 334 -23.52 2.82 -2.19
CA MET A 334 -23.16 2.44 -3.56
C MET A 334 -22.68 0.98 -3.69
N GLY A 335 -22.52 0.25 -2.58
CA GLY A 335 -22.00 -1.11 -2.60
C GLY A 335 -20.48 -1.19 -2.84
N HIS A 336 -19.73 -0.14 -2.49
CA HIS A 336 -18.29 -0.05 -2.70
C HIS A 336 -17.46 -0.61 -1.52
N LEU A 337 -18.03 -1.55 -0.78
CA LEU A 337 -17.40 -2.20 0.38
C LEU A 337 -17.61 -3.71 0.27
N ASP A 338 -16.53 -4.48 0.13
CA ASP A 338 -16.55 -5.94 0.18
C ASP A 338 -15.50 -6.45 1.17
N LEU A 339 -15.91 -6.61 2.44
CA LEU A 339 -14.97 -6.78 3.55
C LEU A 339 -14.87 -8.24 4.08
N GLU A 340 -15.88 -9.07 3.83
CA GLU A 340 -15.93 -10.41 4.42
C GLU A 340 -15.10 -11.42 3.63
N SER A 341 -14.47 -12.36 4.36
CA SER A 341 -13.75 -13.49 3.76
C SER A 341 -14.70 -14.58 3.28
N ARG A 342 -14.49 -15.10 2.07
CA ARG A 342 -15.29 -16.20 1.48
C ARG A 342 -14.48 -17.00 0.46
N LYS A 343 -14.89 -18.25 0.22
CA LYS A 343 -14.29 -19.10 -0.83
C LYS A 343 -14.43 -18.44 -2.20
N GLY A 344 -13.35 -18.46 -2.99
CA GLY A 344 -13.32 -17.86 -4.33
C GLY A 344 -13.03 -16.35 -4.33
N LYS A 345 -12.84 -15.72 -3.17
CA LYS A 345 -12.34 -14.35 -3.08
C LYS A 345 -10.81 -14.34 -3.06
N ALA A 346 -10.19 -13.38 -3.74
CA ALA A 346 -8.75 -13.20 -3.72
C ALA A 346 -8.25 -12.86 -2.29
N PRO A 347 -7.03 -13.28 -1.91
CA PRO A 347 -6.47 -12.94 -0.61
C PRO A 347 -6.09 -11.44 -0.53
N GLY A 348 -5.90 -10.94 0.70
CA GLY A 348 -5.41 -9.58 0.97
C GLY A 348 -6.51 -8.56 1.22
N GLY A 349 -6.14 -7.29 1.10
CA GLY A 349 -7.01 -6.12 1.21
C GLY A 349 -6.42 -4.96 0.42
N TYR A 350 -7.27 -4.10 -0.12
CA TYR A 350 -6.88 -2.89 -0.85
C TYR A 350 -8.02 -1.86 -0.90
N ASN A 351 -7.65 -0.60 -1.12
CA ASN A 351 -8.51 0.44 -1.65
C ASN A 351 -8.21 0.64 -3.14
N TYR A 352 -9.26 0.67 -3.97
CA TYR A 352 -9.12 0.91 -5.40
C TYR A 352 -9.78 2.25 -5.77
N PRO A 353 -9.03 3.23 -6.29
CA PRO A 353 -9.60 4.50 -6.72
C PRO A 353 -10.42 4.31 -8.00
N LEU A 354 -11.63 4.90 -8.02
CA LEU A 354 -12.53 4.90 -9.17
C LEU A 354 -12.55 6.30 -9.75
N GLU A 355 -11.68 6.54 -10.73
CA GLU A 355 -11.27 7.86 -11.22
C GLU A 355 -12.37 8.68 -11.91
N GLU A 356 -13.38 8.03 -12.46
CA GLU A 356 -14.47 8.70 -13.14
C GLU A 356 -15.51 9.20 -12.12
N ILE A 357 -15.90 8.34 -11.18
CA ILE A 357 -16.92 8.68 -10.17
C ILE A 357 -16.34 9.39 -8.93
N GLY A 358 -15.07 9.16 -8.62
CA GLY A 358 -14.34 9.67 -7.46
C GLY A 358 -14.80 9.06 -6.12
N VAL A 359 -15.45 7.89 -6.16
CA VAL A 359 -15.90 7.14 -4.97
C VAL A 359 -15.21 5.78 -5.01
N PRO A 360 -14.16 5.55 -4.20
CA PRO A 360 -13.32 4.36 -4.30
C PRO A 360 -14.05 3.10 -3.82
N PHE A 361 -13.39 1.95 -3.97
CA PHE A 361 -13.85 0.65 -3.49
C PHE A 361 -12.90 0.08 -2.43
N ILE A 362 -13.42 -0.45 -1.32
CA ILE A 362 -12.61 -1.15 -0.31
C ILE A 362 -12.88 -2.65 -0.39
N PHE A 363 -11.81 -3.42 -0.57
CA PHE A 363 -11.79 -4.88 -0.59
C PHE A 363 -10.97 -5.39 0.59
N MET A 364 -11.49 -6.36 1.35
CA MET A 364 -10.77 -6.97 2.47
C MET A 364 -11.19 -8.43 2.70
N ASN A 365 -10.40 -9.16 3.50
CA ASN A 365 -10.75 -10.48 4.02
C ASN A 365 -10.76 -10.48 5.56
N ALA A 366 -11.67 -9.71 6.15
CA ALA A 366 -11.75 -9.51 7.60
C ALA A 366 -12.18 -10.80 8.34
N THR A 367 -11.48 -11.14 9.43
CA THR A 367 -11.76 -12.30 10.30
C THR A 367 -12.10 -11.95 11.75
N SER A 368 -12.03 -10.66 12.14
CA SER A 368 -12.32 -10.08 13.47
C SER A 368 -11.09 -9.78 14.33
N SER A 369 -9.92 -9.64 13.73
CA SER A 369 -8.69 -9.30 14.47
C SER A 369 -8.51 -7.78 14.63
N LEU A 370 -7.64 -7.35 15.57
CA LEU A 370 -7.18 -5.96 15.63
C LEU A 370 -6.55 -5.50 14.30
N ARG A 371 -5.83 -6.40 13.63
CA ARG A 371 -5.23 -6.11 12.32
C ARG A 371 -6.30 -5.75 11.29
N ASP A 372 -7.45 -6.42 11.29
CA ASP A 372 -8.53 -6.10 10.34
C ASP A 372 -9.16 -4.74 10.62
N LEU A 373 -9.28 -4.34 11.90
CA LEU A 373 -9.69 -2.97 12.25
C LEU A 373 -8.70 -1.96 11.69
N VAL A 374 -7.40 -2.16 11.94
CA VAL A 374 -6.35 -1.25 11.47
C VAL A 374 -6.38 -1.15 9.94
N THR A 375 -6.47 -2.29 9.24
CA THR A 375 -6.62 -2.30 7.77
C THR A 375 -7.86 -1.53 7.34
N MET A 376 -9.02 -1.67 7.99
CA MET A 376 -10.24 -0.95 7.58
C MET A 376 -10.08 0.57 7.72
N VAL A 377 -9.41 1.01 8.78
CA VAL A 377 -9.10 2.42 9.01
C VAL A 377 -8.07 2.93 8.00
N HIS A 378 -7.04 2.13 7.68
CA HIS A 378 -6.04 2.39 6.64
C HIS A 378 -6.72 2.63 5.28
N GLU A 379 -7.53 1.68 4.82
CA GLU A 379 -8.27 1.81 3.56
C GLU A 379 -9.31 2.95 3.60
N GLY A 380 -9.83 3.27 4.79
CA GLY A 380 -10.65 4.44 5.04
C GLY A 380 -9.90 5.76 4.83
N GLY A 381 -8.60 5.82 5.14
CA GLY A 381 -7.75 6.97 4.86
C GLY A 381 -7.55 7.19 3.35
N HIS A 382 -7.27 6.13 2.58
CA HIS A 382 -7.26 6.21 1.12
C HIS A 382 -8.62 6.63 0.55
N ALA A 383 -9.72 6.15 1.15
CA ALA A 383 -11.05 6.55 0.75
C ALA A 383 -11.26 8.05 0.95
N VAL A 384 -10.96 8.57 2.14
CA VAL A 384 -11.00 10.01 2.45
C VAL A 384 -10.19 10.81 1.44
N HIS A 385 -8.98 10.35 1.10
CA HIS A 385 -8.13 11.02 0.12
C HIS A 385 -8.82 11.13 -1.25
N SER A 386 -9.40 10.04 -1.75
CA SER A 386 -10.11 10.01 -3.03
C SER A 386 -11.30 10.98 -3.05
N PHE A 387 -12.05 11.07 -1.95
CA PHE A 387 -13.15 12.04 -1.83
C PHE A 387 -12.66 13.50 -1.80
N LEU A 388 -11.53 13.76 -1.14
CA LEU A 388 -10.96 15.11 -1.04
C LEU A 388 -10.37 15.60 -2.37
N THR A 389 -9.86 14.69 -3.20
CA THR A 389 -9.28 15.03 -4.51
C THR A 389 -10.29 14.92 -5.66
N ARG A 390 -11.47 14.35 -5.44
CA ARG A 390 -12.50 14.11 -6.46
C ARG A 390 -12.77 15.29 -7.40
N GLU A 391 -12.84 16.51 -6.87
CA GLU A 391 -13.17 17.72 -7.64
C GLU A 391 -11.96 18.32 -8.39
N LEU A 392 -10.77 17.75 -8.26
CA LEU A 392 -9.61 18.21 -9.01
C LEU A 392 -9.82 17.91 -10.51
N PRO A 393 -9.49 18.86 -11.42
CA PRO A 393 -9.96 18.81 -12.80
C PRO A 393 -9.31 17.70 -13.63
N LEU A 394 -8.07 17.33 -13.31
CA LEU A 394 -7.30 16.35 -14.09
C LEU A 394 -7.02 15.09 -13.27
N LYS A 395 -7.06 13.93 -13.93
CA LYS A 395 -6.62 12.64 -13.37
C LYS A 395 -5.22 12.73 -12.77
N ALA A 396 -4.29 13.42 -13.45
CA ALA A 396 -2.93 13.63 -12.95
C ALA A 396 -2.87 14.42 -11.63
N PHE A 397 -3.87 15.26 -11.34
CA PHE A 397 -3.94 15.99 -10.07
C PHE A 397 -4.62 15.16 -8.97
N ARG A 398 -5.53 14.24 -9.35
CA ARG A 398 -6.21 13.34 -8.40
C ARG A 398 -5.33 12.20 -7.89
N ASN A 399 -4.32 11.82 -8.67
CA ASN A 399 -3.46 10.66 -8.42
C ASN A 399 -2.06 11.08 -7.94
N PRO A 400 -1.86 11.17 -6.61
CA PRO A 400 -0.55 11.42 -6.04
C PRO A 400 0.36 10.19 -6.06
N PRO A 401 1.68 10.39 -5.90
CA PRO A 401 2.60 9.28 -5.74
C PRO A 401 2.36 8.57 -4.40
N MET A 402 2.85 7.34 -4.28
CA MET A 402 2.44 6.43 -3.20
C MET A 402 2.85 6.91 -1.80
N GLU A 403 3.92 7.69 -1.67
CA GLU A 403 4.34 8.30 -0.40
C GLU A 403 3.28 9.24 0.17
N VAL A 404 2.49 9.87 -0.70
CA VAL A 404 1.39 10.75 -0.30
C VAL A 404 0.09 9.96 -0.16
N ALA A 405 -0.14 8.95 -1.00
CA ALA A 405 -1.28 8.05 -0.85
C ALA A 405 -1.24 7.33 0.51
N GLU A 406 -0.07 6.81 0.91
CA GLU A 406 0.16 6.10 2.18
C GLU A 406 0.20 7.05 3.38
N LEU A 407 0.56 8.33 3.19
CA LEU A 407 0.41 9.35 4.24
C LEU A 407 -1.06 9.45 4.67
N ALA A 408 -2.00 9.33 3.72
CA ALA A 408 -3.43 9.38 4.01
C ALA A 408 -3.88 8.21 4.90
N SER A 409 -3.52 6.99 4.50
CA SER A 409 -3.93 5.77 5.18
C SER A 409 -3.28 5.62 6.56
N MET A 410 -1.96 5.74 6.64
CA MET A 410 -1.21 5.56 7.89
C MET A 410 -1.48 6.67 8.91
N ALA A 411 -1.69 7.91 8.48
CA ALA A 411 -2.08 8.97 9.40
C ALA A 411 -3.49 8.73 9.96
N MET A 412 -4.41 8.21 9.14
CA MET A 412 -5.77 7.85 9.58
C MET A 412 -5.76 6.76 10.66
N GLU A 413 -4.89 5.75 10.54
CA GLU A 413 -4.69 4.73 11.59
C GLU A 413 -4.39 5.39 12.94
N LEU A 414 -3.43 6.31 12.95
CA LEU A 414 -2.93 6.95 14.17
C LEU A 414 -3.93 7.95 14.78
N ILE A 415 -4.49 8.87 13.98
CA ILE A 415 -5.38 9.92 14.51
C ILE A 415 -6.74 9.34 14.95
N SER A 416 -7.18 8.23 14.34
CA SER A 416 -8.43 7.57 14.72
C SER A 416 -8.34 6.83 16.06
N MET A 417 -7.14 6.50 16.54
CA MET A 417 -6.94 5.74 17.79
C MET A 417 -7.67 6.33 18.98
N ASP A 418 -7.76 7.67 19.07
CA ASP A 418 -8.45 8.37 20.16
C ASP A 418 -9.95 8.01 20.25
N HIS A 419 -10.52 7.47 19.17
CA HIS A 419 -11.92 7.09 19.04
C HIS A 419 -12.15 5.58 18.87
N TRP A 420 -11.13 4.76 19.16
CA TRP A 420 -11.26 3.29 19.13
C TRP A 420 -12.12 2.70 20.27
N ASP A 421 -12.63 3.54 21.18
CA ASP A 421 -13.61 3.15 22.21
C ASP A 421 -14.90 2.60 21.60
N VAL A 422 -15.21 2.95 20.35
CA VAL A 422 -16.35 2.39 19.62
C VAL A 422 -16.17 0.91 19.28
N PHE A 423 -14.92 0.43 19.22
CA PHE A 423 -14.56 -0.98 19.01
C PHE A 423 -14.30 -1.70 20.33
N PHE A 424 -13.72 -1.00 21.32
CA PHE A 424 -13.34 -1.56 22.61
C PHE A 424 -13.98 -0.79 23.78
N THR A 425 -15.08 -1.31 24.30
CA THR A 425 -15.78 -0.69 25.44
C THR A 425 -15.09 -0.95 26.79
N ASN A 426 -14.26 -1.99 26.88
CA ASN A 426 -13.38 -2.23 28.02
C ASN A 426 -12.14 -1.32 27.92
N PRO A 427 -11.88 -0.44 28.92
CA PRO A 427 -10.72 0.45 28.90
C PRO A 427 -9.37 -0.28 28.77
N ASP A 428 -9.25 -1.48 29.34
CA ASP A 428 -8.00 -2.26 29.24
C ASP A 428 -7.77 -2.80 27.83
N ASP A 429 -8.83 -3.25 27.14
CA ASP A 429 -8.73 -3.72 25.76
C ASP A 429 -8.46 -2.55 24.80
N LEU A 430 -9.06 -1.38 25.04
CA LEU A 430 -8.74 -0.16 24.30
C LEU A 430 -7.27 0.24 24.46
N ARG A 431 -6.77 0.22 25.70
CA ARG A 431 -5.37 0.52 26.02
C ARG A 431 -4.43 -0.49 25.34
N ARG A 432 -4.75 -1.78 25.40
CA ARG A 432 -4.01 -2.86 24.73
C ARG A 432 -4.01 -2.70 23.21
N ALA A 433 -5.15 -2.37 22.60
CA ALA A 433 -5.26 -2.17 21.16
C ALA A 433 -4.35 -1.03 20.67
N ARG A 434 -4.41 0.12 21.35
CA ARG A 434 -3.54 1.27 21.05
C ARG A 434 -2.07 0.91 21.25
N LEU A 435 -1.73 0.25 22.35
CA LEU A 435 -0.36 -0.16 22.62
C LEU A 435 0.19 -1.11 21.56
N GLN A 436 -0.56 -2.16 21.20
CA GLN A 436 -0.15 -3.12 20.17
C GLN A 436 0.06 -2.44 18.81
N HIS A 437 -0.79 -1.49 18.44
CA HIS A 437 -0.63 -0.74 17.19
C HIS A 437 0.63 0.15 17.22
N LEU A 438 0.85 0.91 18.29
CA LEU A 438 2.05 1.75 18.42
C LEU A 438 3.35 0.94 18.47
N GLU A 439 3.35 -0.20 19.16
CA GLU A 439 4.50 -1.11 19.18
C GLU A 439 4.77 -1.68 17.78
N SER A 440 3.73 -1.99 17.00
CA SER A 440 3.89 -2.50 15.63
C SER A 440 4.56 -1.50 14.68
N ILE A 441 4.45 -0.19 14.91
CA ILE A 441 5.13 0.84 14.10
C ILE A 441 6.66 0.75 14.25
N VAL A 442 7.14 0.42 15.46
CA VAL A 442 8.57 0.20 15.73
C VAL A 442 9.08 -1.07 15.02
N GLU A 443 8.22 -2.07 14.82
CA GLU A 443 8.53 -3.27 14.01
C GLU A 443 8.52 -2.96 12.50
N THR A 444 7.66 -2.05 12.03
CA THR A 444 7.45 -1.77 10.61
C THR A 444 8.65 -1.08 9.95
N LEU A 445 9.22 -0.03 10.56
CA LEU A 445 10.30 0.74 9.92
C LEU A 445 11.56 -0.11 9.61
N PRO A 446 12.07 -0.96 10.53
CA PRO A 446 13.18 -1.87 10.22
C PRO A 446 12.85 -2.88 9.12
N TRP A 447 11.61 -3.39 9.07
CA TRP A 447 11.18 -4.28 7.99
C TRP A 447 11.13 -3.56 6.63
N VAL A 448 10.64 -2.32 6.59
CA VAL A 448 10.67 -1.48 5.38
C VAL A 448 12.11 -1.28 4.90
N ALA A 449 13.00 -0.88 5.81
CA ALA A 449 14.41 -0.69 5.50
C ALA A 449 15.09 -1.98 4.99
N THR A 450 14.73 -3.14 5.56
CA THR A 450 15.22 -4.45 5.12
C THR A 450 14.82 -4.73 3.66
N ILE A 451 13.53 -4.56 3.35
CA ILE A 451 12.99 -4.87 2.02
C ILE A 451 13.52 -3.91 0.96
N ASP A 452 13.52 -2.59 1.23
CA ASP A 452 14.01 -1.61 0.25
C ASP A 452 15.52 -1.77 0.02
N LYS A 453 16.34 -1.88 1.08
CA LYS A 453 17.78 -2.13 0.95
C LYS A 453 18.09 -3.43 0.20
N PHE A 454 17.27 -4.47 0.38
CA PHE A 454 17.40 -5.71 -0.38
C PHE A 454 17.11 -5.51 -1.88
N GLN A 455 16.07 -4.75 -2.24
CA GLN A 455 15.76 -4.43 -3.64
C GLN A 455 16.89 -3.63 -4.31
N HIS A 456 17.41 -2.62 -3.61
CA HIS A 456 18.60 -1.89 -4.08
C HIS A 456 19.73 -2.85 -4.43
N TRP A 457 20.08 -3.77 -3.53
CA TRP A 457 21.12 -4.76 -3.78
C TRP A 457 20.80 -5.69 -4.96
N VAL A 458 19.58 -6.23 -5.03
CA VAL A 458 19.15 -7.15 -6.10
C VAL A 458 19.31 -6.52 -7.48
N TYR A 459 18.82 -5.30 -7.65
CA TYR A 459 18.77 -4.65 -8.96
C TYR A 459 20.08 -3.98 -9.35
N GLU A 460 20.95 -3.61 -8.40
CA GLU A 460 22.33 -3.20 -8.69
C GLU A 460 23.25 -4.39 -9.05
N HIS A 461 22.84 -5.63 -8.75
CA HIS A 461 23.59 -6.85 -9.04
C HIS A 461 22.75 -7.84 -9.88
N PRO A 462 22.26 -7.50 -11.08
CA PRO A 462 21.24 -8.28 -11.79
C PRO A 462 21.66 -9.72 -12.16
N ALA A 463 22.96 -10.04 -12.12
CA ALA A 463 23.51 -11.36 -12.43
C ALA A 463 23.86 -12.21 -11.18
N HIS A 464 23.36 -11.85 -10.00
CA HIS A 464 23.60 -12.60 -8.77
C HIS A 464 23.02 -14.02 -8.83
N THR A 465 23.72 -14.96 -8.20
CA THR A 465 23.23 -16.33 -7.97
C THR A 465 22.24 -16.39 -6.80
N HIS A 466 21.48 -17.48 -6.68
CA HIS A 466 20.62 -17.70 -5.50
C HIS A 466 21.40 -17.69 -4.19
N ALA A 467 22.63 -18.23 -4.19
CA ALA A 467 23.48 -18.23 -3.01
C ALA A 467 23.88 -16.80 -2.59
N GLU A 468 24.25 -15.95 -3.55
CA GLU A 468 24.55 -14.54 -3.29
C GLU A 468 23.32 -13.77 -2.84
N ARG A 469 22.14 -14.03 -3.43
CA ARG A 469 20.85 -13.46 -3.01
C ARG A 469 20.54 -13.78 -1.56
N ARG A 470 20.65 -15.05 -1.16
CA ARG A 470 20.43 -15.49 0.24
C ARG A 470 21.43 -14.87 1.20
N ALA A 471 22.72 -14.83 0.83
CA ALA A 471 23.74 -14.22 1.66
C ALA A 471 23.53 -12.70 1.83
N ALA A 472 23.09 -12.00 0.78
CA ALA A 472 22.74 -10.59 0.85
C ALA A 472 21.49 -10.35 1.70
N TRP A 473 20.45 -11.16 1.50
CA TRP A 473 19.23 -11.12 2.30
C TRP A 473 19.53 -11.28 3.79
N VAL A 474 20.23 -12.35 4.20
CA VAL A 474 20.52 -12.61 5.61
C VAL A 474 21.35 -11.48 6.24
N ARG A 475 22.38 -10.99 5.53
CA ARG A 475 23.20 -9.86 6.00
C ARG A 475 22.36 -8.59 6.23
N ILE A 476 21.46 -8.28 5.31
CA ILE A 476 20.60 -7.10 5.40
C ILE A 476 19.54 -7.28 6.49
N PHE A 477 18.91 -8.46 6.57
CA PHE A 477 17.97 -8.80 7.63
C PHE A 477 18.59 -8.64 9.02
N ASP A 478 19.83 -9.11 9.21
CA ASP A 478 20.54 -9.03 10.49
C ASP A 478 20.90 -7.60 10.90
N GLU A 479 20.98 -6.66 9.97
CA GLU A 479 21.21 -5.24 10.26
C GLU A 479 19.98 -4.58 10.94
N PHE A 480 18.78 -5.09 10.64
CA PHE A 480 17.51 -4.52 11.07
C PHE A 480 16.73 -5.41 12.04
N ALA A 481 17.25 -6.60 12.36
CA ALA A 481 16.64 -7.51 13.31
C ALA A 481 16.89 -7.06 14.76
N ASP A 482 15.99 -7.47 15.65
CA ASP A 482 16.20 -7.32 17.09
C ASP A 482 17.30 -8.29 17.59
N ALA A 483 17.98 -7.92 18.67
CA ALA A 483 19.07 -8.72 19.22
C ALA A 483 18.62 -9.88 20.14
N GLN A 484 17.32 -10.11 20.34
CA GLN A 484 16.79 -11.10 21.29
C GLN A 484 16.16 -12.33 20.65
N THR A 485 15.62 -12.21 19.44
CA THR A 485 14.97 -13.31 18.72
C THR A 485 16.01 -14.33 18.26
N ASP A 486 15.91 -15.54 18.79
CA ASP A 486 16.80 -16.65 18.50
C ASP A 486 16.32 -17.42 17.27
N TRP A 487 17.18 -17.44 16.24
CA TRP A 487 16.97 -18.14 14.98
C TRP A 487 17.73 -19.48 14.91
N SER A 488 18.34 -19.94 16.00
CA SER A 488 19.11 -21.18 16.02
C SER A 488 18.28 -22.39 15.58
N GLY A 489 18.79 -23.11 14.58
CA GLY A 489 18.09 -24.23 13.95
C GLY A 489 16.95 -23.84 13.01
N LEU A 490 16.76 -22.55 12.74
CA LEU A 490 15.74 -21.98 11.83
C LEU A 490 16.38 -21.20 10.67
N GLU A 491 17.69 -21.32 10.48
CA GLU A 491 18.48 -20.53 9.53
C GLU A 491 17.95 -20.70 8.10
N HIS A 492 17.57 -21.93 7.71
CA HIS A 492 17.04 -22.17 6.38
C HIS A 492 15.70 -21.48 6.13
N TYR A 493 14.83 -21.32 7.14
CA TYR A 493 13.58 -20.55 6.97
C TYR A 493 13.88 -19.06 6.86
N LYS A 494 14.85 -18.56 7.65
CA LYS A 494 15.29 -17.17 7.65
C LYS A 494 15.81 -16.73 6.27
N GLU A 495 16.55 -17.61 5.59
CA GLU A 495 17.08 -17.36 4.24
C GLU A 495 16.00 -17.04 3.18
N TYR A 496 14.76 -17.50 3.40
CA TYR A 496 13.66 -17.39 2.42
C TYR A 496 12.49 -16.52 2.89
N ILE A 497 12.56 -15.92 4.08
CA ILE A 497 11.42 -15.16 4.63
C ILE A 497 11.03 -13.96 3.76
N TRP A 498 11.94 -13.41 2.95
CA TRP A 498 11.66 -12.35 1.98
C TRP A 498 10.64 -12.78 0.92
N GLN A 499 10.59 -14.08 0.57
CA GLN A 499 9.71 -14.59 -0.48
C GLN A 499 8.22 -14.47 -0.11
N LYS A 500 7.88 -14.19 1.16
CA LYS A 500 6.49 -13.89 1.56
C LYS A 500 6.03 -12.48 1.13
N GLN A 501 6.97 -11.62 0.72
CA GLN A 501 6.72 -10.21 0.46
C GLN A 501 6.28 -10.00 -0.99
N LEU A 502 4.98 -9.81 -1.21
CA LEU A 502 4.41 -9.64 -2.55
C LEU A 502 5.05 -8.48 -3.33
N HIS A 503 5.39 -7.38 -2.65
CA HIS A 503 5.95 -6.18 -3.30
C HIS A 503 7.23 -6.44 -4.07
N LEU A 504 8.07 -7.40 -3.62
CA LEU A 504 9.26 -7.79 -4.37
C LEU A 504 8.89 -8.37 -5.74
N TYR A 505 7.84 -9.20 -5.77
CA TYR A 505 7.39 -9.90 -6.96
C TYR A 505 6.52 -9.04 -7.85
N GLU A 506 5.54 -8.30 -7.33
CA GLU A 506 4.48 -7.71 -8.15
C GLU A 506 4.65 -6.20 -8.39
N VAL A 507 5.29 -5.47 -7.46
CA VAL A 507 5.37 -4.01 -7.49
C VAL A 507 6.71 -3.55 -6.90
N PRO A 508 7.83 -3.80 -7.60
CA PRO A 508 9.16 -3.57 -7.06
C PRO A 508 9.40 -2.10 -6.75
N PHE A 509 10.22 -1.85 -5.74
CA PHE A 509 10.47 -0.55 -5.11
C PHE A 509 9.25 0.12 -4.46
N TYR A 510 8.04 -0.43 -4.55
CA TYR A 510 6.89 0.03 -3.76
C TYR A 510 6.92 -0.58 -2.35
N TYR A 511 7.80 -0.04 -1.49
CA TYR A 511 7.86 -0.41 -0.08
C TYR A 511 8.51 0.66 0.79
N ILE A 512 9.49 1.41 0.27
CA ILE A 512 10.10 2.54 0.98
C ILE A 512 9.08 3.64 1.27
N GLU A 513 8.05 3.75 0.43
CA GLU A 513 6.95 4.68 0.56
C GLU A 513 6.17 4.48 1.86
N TYR A 514 6.03 3.23 2.34
CA TYR A 514 5.48 2.95 3.67
C TYR A 514 6.36 3.53 4.78
N GLY A 515 7.68 3.49 4.63
CA GLY A 515 8.61 4.08 5.60
C GLY A 515 8.50 5.61 5.62
N ILE A 516 8.52 6.23 4.45
CA ILE A 516 8.36 7.68 4.27
C ILE A 516 7.01 8.16 4.82
N ALA A 517 5.93 7.49 4.43
CA ALA A 517 4.57 7.78 4.88
C ALA A 517 4.39 7.56 6.38
N GLN A 518 4.99 6.52 6.96
CA GLN A 518 4.89 6.27 8.39
C GLN A 518 5.55 7.38 9.22
N LEU A 519 6.69 7.92 8.78
CA LEU A 519 7.31 9.10 9.41
C LEU A 519 6.37 10.31 9.31
N GLY A 520 5.82 10.53 8.12
CA GLY A 520 4.80 11.55 7.87
C GLY A 520 3.59 11.43 8.82
N ALA A 521 3.05 10.22 8.94
CA ALA A 521 1.90 9.87 9.75
C ALA A 521 2.13 10.10 11.24
N ILE A 522 3.32 9.74 11.77
CA ILE A 522 3.69 10.05 13.16
C ILE A 522 3.77 11.57 13.35
N GLY A 523 4.28 12.31 12.36
CA GLY A 523 4.28 13.78 12.36
C GLY A 523 2.87 14.38 12.43
N VAL A 524 1.96 13.90 11.59
CA VAL A 524 0.54 14.30 11.59
C VAL A 524 -0.12 13.97 12.92
N TRP A 525 0.12 12.77 13.44
CA TRP A 525 -0.43 12.33 14.72
C TRP A 525 0.11 13.17 15.88
N ARG A 526 1.40 13.51 15.88
CA ARG A 526 2.00 14.43 16.85
C ARG A 526 1.32 15.80 16.82
N ASN A 527 1.01 16.30 15.63
CA ASN A 527 0.26 17.56 15.47
C ASN A 527 -1.18 17.44 16.00
N TYR A 528 -1.86 16.32 15.71
CA TYR A 528 -3.20 16.02 16.23
C TYR A 528 -3.25 15.90 17.76
N ARG A 529 -2.28 15.24 18.38
CA ARG A 529 -2.19 15.08 19.84
C ARG A 529 -1.94 16.40 20.57
N ARG A 530 -1.29 17.37 19.89
CA ARG A 530 -1.12 18.73 20.42
C ARG A 530 -2.41 19.55 20.31
N ASP A 531 -3.07 19.49 19.16
CA ASP A 531 -4.34 20.16 18.90
C ASP A 531 -5.12 19.37 17.83
N ALA A 532 -6.18 18.70 18.25
CA ALA A 532 -6.93 17.77 17.39
C ALA A 532 -7.54 18.46 16.16
N GLN A 533 -8.04 19.70 16.33
CA GLN A 533 -8.65 20.45 15.23
C GLN A 533 -7.61 20.86 14.18
N THR A 534 -6.47 21.38 14.63
CA THR A 534 -5.39 21.85 13.77
C THR A 534 -4.69 20.67 13.09
N GLY A 535 -4.46 19.57 13.81
CA GLY A 535 -3.87 18.36 13.24
C GLY A 535 -4.75 17.72 12.18
N LEU A 536 -6.06 17.57 12.44
CA LEU A 536 -6.99 17.03 11.44
C LEU A 536 -7.13 17.96 10.23
N ARG A 537 -7.15 19.28 10.45
CA ARG A 537 -7.16 20.26 9.36
C ARG A 537 -5.90 20.14 8.50
N GLY A 538 -4.71 20.08 9.11
CA GLY A 538 -3.45 19.90 8.39
C GLY A 538 -3.42 18.61 7.57
N TYR A 539 -3.92 17.51 8.14
CA TYR A 539 -4.13 16.25 7.40
C TYR A 539 -5.02 16.46 6.16
N LYS A 540 -6.21 17.05 6.32
CA LYS A 540 -7.13 17.30 5.19
C LYS A 540 -6.55 18.27 4.16
N ASP A 541 -5.83 19.30 4.60
CA ASP A 541 -5.24 20.31 3.72
C ASP A 541 -4.12 19.72 2.86
N ALA A 542 -3.29 18.82 3.40
CA ALA A 542 -2.32 18.07 2.61
C ALA A 542 -2.99 17.18 1.57
N LEU A 543 -4.00 16.40 1.96
CA LEU A 543 -4.67 15.47 1.04
C LEU A 543 -5.43 16.17 -0.09
N LYS A 544 -6.04 17.33 0.17
CA LYS A 544 -6.75 18.11 -0.86
C LYS A 544 -5.85 18.59 -1.99
N LEU A 545 -4.54 18.68 -1.77
CA LEU A 545 -3.61 19.04 -2.84
C LEU A 545 -3.53 17.97 -3.92
N GLY A 546 -3.88 16.71 -3.63
CA GLY A 546 -3.65 15.59 -4.54
C GLY A 546 -2.19 15.59 -5.00
N TYR A 547 -1.95 15.69 -6.31
CA TYR A 547 -0.61 15.88 -6.88
C TYR A 547 -0.40 17.23 -7.57
N GLN A 548 -1.02 18.28 -7.04
CA GLN A 548 -0.85 19.65 -7.55
C GLN A 548 0.44 20.32 -7.05
N ALA A 549 1.19 19.67 -6.17
CA ALA A 549 2.44 20.18 -5.61
C ALA A 549 3.47 19.05 -5.42
N PRO A 550 4.77 19.36 -5.33
CA PRO A 550 5.81 18.39 -4.97
C PRO A 550 5.55 17.72 -3.62
N ILE A 551 6.06 16.49 -3.41
CA ILE A 551 5.79 15.71 -2.19
C ILE A 551 6.13 16.50 -0.91
N GLY A 552 7.28 17.19 -0.89
CA GLY A 552 7.69 17.99 0.26
C GLY A 552 6.72 19.15 0.59
N ALA A 553 6.10 19.77 -0.42
CA ALA A 553 5.09 20.81 -0.21
C ALA A 553 3.78 20.23 0.33
N ILE A 554 3.40 19.03 -0.12
CA ILE A 554 2.23 18.32 0.39
C ILE A 554 2.42 17.95 1.87
N TYR A 555 3.58 17.40 2.24
CA TYR A 555 3.91 17.10 3.64
C TYR A 555 3.96 18.38 4.50
N ALA A 556 4.50 19.48 3.96
CA ALA A 556 4.53 20.77 4.64
C ALA A 556 3.13 21.34 4.92
N ALA A 557 2.14 21.07 4.06
CA ALA A 557 0.75 21.46 4.31
C ALA A 557 0.15 20.77 5.55
N ALA A 558 0.65 19.59 5.92
CA ALA A 558 0.33 18.93 7.18
C ALA A 558 1.20 19.37 8.38
N ASN A 559 2.07 20.36 8.18
CA ASN A 559 3.13 20.78 9.11
C ASN A 559 4.07 19.64 9.49
N VAL A 560 4.48 18.84 8.50
CA VAL A 560 5.44 17.76 8.67
C VAL A 560 6.59 17.96 7.68
N PRO A 561 7.86 17.93 8.12
CA PRO A 561 8.99 18.03 7.20
C PRO A 561 9.16 16.72 6.41
N PHE A 562 9.67 16.83 5.19
CA PHE A 562 10.09 15.68 4.38
C PHE A 562 11.58 15.43 4.64
N ASP A 563 11.89 14.75 5.73
CA ASP A 563 13.24 14.62 6.30
C ASP A 563 13.49 13.18 6.78
N PHE A 564 14.58 12.57 6.33
CA PHE A 564 14.97 11.19 6.66
C PHE A 564 16.20 11.12 7.56
N SER A 565 16.61 12.25 8.13
CA SER A 565 17.74 12.32 9.05
C SER A 565 17.46 11.54 10.33
N LYS A 566 18.56 11.09 10.95
CA LYS A 566 18.54 10.43 12.25
C LYS A 566 17.90 11.31 13.32
N GLU A 567 18.19 12.62 13.28
CA GLU A 567 17.64 13.60 14.20
C GLU A 567 16.11 13.63 14.12
N HIS A 568 15.56 13.75 12.90
CA HIS A 568 14.12 13.80 12.72
C HIS A 568 13.43 12.47 13.10
N ILE A 569 13.96 11.34 12.63
CA ILE A 569 13.43 10.02 12.96
C ILE A 569 13.51 9.78 14.47
N GLY A 570 14.62 10.15 15.12
CA GLY A 570 14.80 10.06 16.56
C GLY A 570 13.78 10.89 17.35
N GLU A 571 13.46 12.11 16.90
CA GLU A 571 12.41 12.94 17.51
C GLU A 571 11.01 12.29 17.41
N LEU A 572 10.67 11.70 16.26
CA LEU A 572 9.40 11.01 16.07
C LEU A 572 9.32 9.75 16.93
N MET A 573 10.41 8.98 17.03
CA MET A 573 10.49 7.80 17.88
C MET A 573 10.42 8.14 19.37
N ALA A 574 11.04 9.24 19.80
CA ALA A 574 10.93 9.72 21.18
C ALA A 574 9.46 10.06 21.53
N PHE A 575 8.77 10.77 20.64
CA PHE A 575 7.34 11.04 20.81
C PHE A 575 6.50 9.75 20.86
N LEU A 576 6.77 8.78 19.98
CA LEU A 576 6.11 7.48 19.98
C LEU A 576 6.34 6.74 21.31
N GLN A 577 7.57 6.71 21.82
CA GLN A 577 7.88 6.08 23.11
C GLN A 577 7.22 6.79 24.30
N GLU A 578 7.11 8.12 24.28
CA GLU A 578 6.37 8.85 25.30
C GLU A 578 4.89 8.44 25.34
N GLU A 579 4.23 8.31 24.19
CA GLU A 579 2.83 7.87 24.13
C GLU A 579 2.69 6.38 24.53
N ILE A 580 3.63 5.52 24.13
CA ILE A 580 3.69 4.12 24.60
C ILE A 580 3.82 4.06 26.13
N ALA A 581 4.72 4.85 26.72
CA ALA A 581 4.92 4.91 28.16
C ALA A 581 3.65 5.37 28.89
N ARG A 582 2.95 6.38 28.37
CA ARG A 582 1.65 6.84 28.92
C ARG A 582 0.59 5.74 28.92
N LEU A 583 0.58 4.85 27.92
CA LEU A 583 -0.33 3.70 27.87
C LEU A 583 0.09 2.53 28.78
N LYS A 584 1.37 2.44 29.14
CA LYS A 584 1.88 1.40 30.07
C LYS A 584 1.61 1.73 31.54
N GLY A 585 1.53 3.03 31.88
CA GLY A 585 1.18 3.51 33.23
C GLY A 585 2.36 4.16 33.94
#